data_AF-A0A937P4K3-F1
#
_entry.id   AF-A0A937P4K3-F1
#
_cell.length_a   1.000
_cell.length_b   1.000
_cell.length_c   1.000
_cell.angle_alpha   90.00
_cell.angle_beta   90.00
_cell.angle_gamma   90.00
#
_symmetry.space_group_name_H-M   'P 1'
#
loop_
_entity.id
_entity.type
_entity.pdbx_description
1 polymer ?
#
loop_
_entity_poly.entity_id
_entity_poly.type
_entity_poly.pdbx_seq_one_letter_code
_entity_poly.pdbx_strand_id
1 'polypeptide(L)'
;MNIITQNPFRVLGLTGNSSERELQKQIGIIKRYAEIGKSKTLDYDFEFMGNFSRTLDDIKQAASNIEQAQKKLHYSLFWFVKNNQFDEIALNNLKDQNIEKAIEIWNKTLKEEVSNKNYSSYLNLSTLYIALSTLDGQLDFQSLQAGIDLKGNLIHSDNIKDFSKLVTGNGLAIDSADISKKFIEEIIELLKPYLNKNNGISTNELISLFNSYPKNIQKYLSGKFTEVPISNIENKIDKTLTKRKENPRDAEEYGEELFKTTKTDIKLLKKLLGKNNVQFQMIANKLANEIMQCAIDYFNIHREDDEDIDPGEDALRIAKYALSIGPTGQIKQRIEENIAPIQEWIDIKEEREKRKLIKADIEFIYEQLYLLNETDYIDDNILKQRNKSPFGNIIYNINLKKADKFITKCYPRLKKIYKQIGSEAEISLQLSSAVVNSTLELLIDKINNFQERISLSSEFSRLSIIFDFKIIIGTSVELIHIMTSLAVFDYLKVRLQTNKDIIWKIAYQLDIPTVSRREKKQQELQKERNVLTDMINKQFLHNEIHQANSKMKSIMKRELFRSKETRQKQIIEQQTIINKLIKKSEQEKASRIRQQKEKITKIGKELKKLE
;
A
#
# COMPACT_ATOMS: atom_id res chain seq x y z
N MET A 1 -40.45 -26.01 -22.07
CA MET A 1 -41.37 -25.82 -23.22
C MET A 1 -41.38 -24.33 -23.53
N ASN A 2 -41.22 -23.91 -24.79
CA ASN A 2 -41.30 -22.48 -25.11
C ASN A 2 -42.77 -22.03 -24.96
N ILE A 3 -43.01 -20.99 -24.15
CA ILE A 3 -44.36 -20.54 -23.78
C ILE A 3 -45.18 -19.98 -24.96
N ILE A 4 -44.51 -19.58 -26.04
CA ILE A 4 -45.09 -19.05 -27.27
C ILE A 4 -45.17 -20.14 -28.33
N THR A 5 -44.02 -20.67 -28.76
CA THR A 5 -43.99 -21.55 -29.94
C THR A 5 -44.56 -22.93 -29.66
N GLN A 6 -44.43 -23.44 -28.44
CA GLN A 6 -44.93 -24.75 -28.02
C GLN A 6 -46.08 -24.59 -27.01
N ASN A 7 -46.84 -23.48 -27.09
CA ASN A 7 -47.99 -23.25 -26.23
C ASN A 7 -49.02 -24.40 -26.37
N PRO A 8 -49.63 -24.92 -25.28
CA PRO A 8 -50.57 -26.04 -25.36
C PRO A 8 -51.75 -25.79 -26.31
N PHE A 9 -52.27 -24.57 -26.35
CA PHE A 9 -53.39 -24.24 -27.22
C PHE A 9 -52.98 -24.23 -28.70
N ARG A 10 -51.73 -23.87 -29.02
CA ARG A 10 -51.16 -24.00 -30.37
C ARG A 10 -50.99 -25.46 -30.75
N VAL A 11 -50.40 -26.27 -29.86
CA VAL A 11 -50.21 -27.71 -30.09
C VAL A 11 -51.55 -28.39 -30.36
N LEU A 12 -52.60 -28.00 -29.64
CA LEU A 12 -53.95 -28.53 -29.84
C LEU A 12 -54.70 -27.88 -31.01
N GLY A 13 -54.24 -26.73 -31.50
CA GLY A 13 -54.87 -25.93 -32.56
C GLY A 13 -56.23 -25.39 -32.14
N LEU A 14 -56.27 -24.71 -30.99
CA LEU A 14 -57.46 -24.13 -30.37
C LEU A 14 -57.18 -22.71 -29.88
N THR A 15 -58.24 -21.96 -29.60
CA THR A 15 -58.15 -20.69 -28.85
C THR A 15 -58.11 -20.97 -27.33
N GLY A 16 -57.57 -20.03 -26.55
CA GLY A 16 -57.47 -20.16 -25.08
C GLY A 16 -58.82 -20.33 -24.37
N ASN A 17 -59.90 -19.88 -25.01
CA ASN A 17 -61.27 -19.97 -24.51
C ASN A 17 -62.14 -21.02 -25.24
N SER A 18 -61.53 -21.98 -25.93
CA SER A 18 -62.29 -23.11 -26.51
C SER A 18 -62.99 -23.94 -25.42
N SER A 19 -64.18 -24.41 -25.75
CA SER A 19 -65.00 -25.25 -24.87
C SER A 19 -64.40 -26.65 -24.70
N GLU A 20 -64.74 -27.32 -23.59
CA GLU A 20 -64.29 -28.70 -23.34
C GLU A 20 -64.70 -29.66 -24.47
N ARG A 21 -65.89 -29.44 -25.07
CA ARG A 21 -66.37 -30.21 -26.21
C ARG A 21 -65.47 -30.04 -27.44
N GLU A 22 -65.06 -28.81 -27.74
CA GLU A 22 -64.14 -28.52 -28.85
C GLU A 22 -62.76 -29.13 -28.57
N LEU A 23 -62.28 -29.01 -27.33
CA LEU A 23 -61.01 -29.59 -26.89
C LEU A 23 -60.96 -31.11 -27.12
N GLN A 24 -61.94 -31.86 -26.60
CA GLN A 24 -61.96 -33.32 -26.74
C GLN A 24 -62.10 -33.76 -28.20
N LYS A 25 -62.94 -33.05 -28.98
CA LYS A 25 -63.07 -33.30 -30.42
C LYS A 25 -61.73 -33.11 -31.13
N GLN A 26 -61.05 -32.01 -30.84
CA GLN A 26 -59.80 -31.65 -31.50
C GLN A 26 -58.67 -32.61 -31.13
N ILE A 27 -58.55 -32.99 -29.85
CA ILE A 27 -57.62 -34.03 -29.38
C ILE A 27 -57.83 -35.34 -30.13
N GLY A 28 -59.09 -35.78 -30.29
CA GLY A 28 -59.41 -37.01 -31.02
C GLY A 28 -58.99 -36.96 -32.49
N ILE A 29 -59.11 -35.80 -33.14
CA ILE A 29 -58.68 -35.60 -34.52
C ILE A 29 -57.14 -35.67 -34.60
N ILE A 30 -56.43 -34.83 -33.85
CA ILE A 30 -54.97 -34.72 -33.98
C ILE A 30 -54.23 -35.97 -33.53
N LYS A 31 -54.74 -36.72 -32.54
CA LYS A 31 -54.15 -38.01 -32.12
C LYS A 31 -54.16 -39.04 -33.25
N ARG A 32 -55.26 -39.16 -34.00
CA ARG A 32 -55.36 -40.11 -35.13
C ARG A 32 -54.33 -39.82 -36.24
N TYR A 33 -54.03 -38.56 -36.49
CA TYR A 33 -52.98 -38.19 -37.44
C TYR A 33 -51.59 -38.54 -36.88
N ALA A 34 -51.33 -38.21 -35.61
CA ALA A 34 -50.06 -38.48 -34.96
C ALA A 34 -49.75 -39.98 -34.81
N GLU A 35 -50.78 -40.83 -34.61
CA GLU A 35 -50.65 -42.30 -34.57
C GLU A 35 -50.11 -42.92 -35.85
N ILE A 36 -50.39 -42.30 -37.00
CA ILE A 36 -49.88 -42.74 -38.31
C ILE A 36 -48.61 -41.96 -38.74
N GLY A 37 -47.96 -41.27 -37.80
CA GLY A 37 -46.73 -40.52 -38.03
C GLY A 37 -46.91 -39.25 -38.87
N LYS A 38 -48.13 -38.72 -38.98
CA LYS A 38 -48.44 -37.48 -39.73
C LYS A 38 -48.82 -36.35 -38.77
N SER A 39 -48.54 -35.11 -39.17
CA SER A 39 -49.11 -33.92 -38.51
C SER A 39 -50.23 -33.35 -39.38
N LYS A 40 -51.27 -32.82 -38.74
CA LYS A 40 -52.36 -32.09 -39.40
C LYS A 40 -52.14 -30.59 -39.20
N THR A 41 -52.16 -29.81 -40.28
CA THR A 41 -52.18 -28.34 -40.22
C THR A 41 -53.55 -27.85 -39.74
N LEU A 42 -53.56 -26.88 -38.83
CA LEU A 42 -54.76 -26.31 -38.22
C LEU A 42 -54.77 -24.78 -38.30
N ASP A 43 -55.97 -24.20 -38.22
CA ASP A 43 -56.20 -22.76 -38.30
C ASP A 43 -55.33 -21.91 -37.37
N TYR A 44 -55.03 -22.40 -36.16
CA TYR A 44 -54.30 -21.64 -35.14
C TYR A 44 -52.80 -22.00 -35.08
N ASP A 45 -52.27 -22.65 -36.12
CA ASP A 45 -50.85 -23.03 -36.16
C ASP A 45 -49.94 -21.81 -36.35
N PHE A 46 -50.45 -20.73 -36.97
CA PHE A 46 -49.77 -19.46 -37.23
C PHE A 46 -48.28 -19.64 -37.56
N GLU A 47 -47.99 -19.94 -38.84
CA GLU A 47 -46.64 -20.27 -39.31
C GLU A 47 -45.59 -19.20 -38.95
N PHE A 48 -45.99 -17.93 -38.95
CA PHE A 48 -45.12 -16.82 -38.58
C PHE A 48 -44.58 -16.93 -37.15
N MET A 49 -45.20 -17.68 -36.24
CA MET A 49 -44.72 -17.87 -34.85
C MET A 49 -43.63 -18.94 -34.73
N GLY A 50 -43.03 -19.37 -35.84
CA GLY A 50 -41.93 -20.31 -35.88
C GLY A 50 -42.34 -21.76 -35.67
N ASN A 51 -41.37 -22.67 -35.75
CA ASN A 51 -41.62 -24.11 -35.74
C ASN A 51 -42.05 -24.64 -34.36
N PHE A 52 -42.89 -25.67 -34.38
CA PHE A 52 -43.36 -26.40 -33.20
C PHE A 52 -43.59 -27.88 -33.53
N SER A 53 -43.70 -28.72 -32.51
CA SER A 53 -43.97 -30.16 -32.68
C SER A 53 -45.38 -30.54 -32.21
N ARG A 54 -45.97 -31.51 -32.91
CA ARG A 54 -47.29 -32.09 -32.59
C ARG A 54 -47.22 -33.61 -32.63
N THR A 55 -46.33 -34.18 -31.82
CA THR A 55 -46.24 -35.63 -31.62
C THR A 55 -47.34 -36.12 -30.66
N LEU A 56 -47.51 -37.45 -30.56
CA LEU A 56 -48.44 -38.02 -29.58
C LEU A 56 -48.12 -37.60 -28.14
N ASP A 57 -46.83 -37.49 -27.82
CA ASP A 57 -46.38 -37.05 -26.50
C ASP A 57 -46.68 -35.57 -26.27
N ASP A 58 -46.40 -34.71 -27.26
CA ASP A 58 -46.73 -33.28 -27.21
C ASP A 58 -48.22 -33.05 -27.01
N ILE A 59 -49.07 -33.80 -27.71
CA ILE A 59 -50.53 -33.71 -27.58
C ILE A 59 -50.99 -34.10 -26.17
N LYS A 60 -50.45 -35.20 -25.62
CA LYS A 60 -50.76 -35.65 -24.26
C LYS A 60 -50.31 -34.61 -23.23
N GLN A 61 -49.09 -34.11 -23.36
CA GLN A 61 -48.53 -33.11 -22.47
C GLN A 61 -49.30 -31.78 -22.54
N ALA A 62 -49.67 -31.32 -23.75
CA ALA A 62 -50.47 -30.13 -23.95
C ALA A 62 -51.86 -30.25 -23.31
N ALA A 63 -52.55 -31.36 -23.53
CA ALA A 63 -53.86 -31.62 -22.92
C ALA A 63 -53.78 -31.64 -21.39
N SER A 64 -52.81 -32.36 -20.81
CA SER A 64 -52.59 -32.40 -19.36
C SER A 64 -52.23 -31.03 -18.78
N ASN A 65 -51.46 -30.23 -19.52
CA ASN A 65 -51.07 -28.89 -19.10
C ASN A 65 -52.24 -27.92 -18.96
N ILE A 66 -53.32 -28.07 -19.73
CA ILE A 66 -54.50 -27.18 -19.66
C ILE A 66 -55.70 -27.78 -18.93
N GLU A 67 -55.56 -28.99 -18.38
CA GLU A 67 -56.60 -29.65 -17.58
C GLU A 67 -56.87 -28.89 -16.27
N GLN A 68 -55.79 -28.40 -15.62
CA GLN A 68 -55.90 -27.60 -14.41
C GLN A 68 -56.21 -26.13 -14.75
N ALA A 69 -57.26 -25.58 -14.14
CA ALA A 69 -57.72 -24.22 -14.41
C ALA A 69 -56.62 -23.15 -14.24
N GLN A 70 -55.76 -23.27 -13.22
CA GLN A 70 -54.66 -22.31 -13.00
C GLN A 70 -53.63 -22.35 -14.14
N LYS A 71 -53.28 -23.54 -14.62
CA LYS A 71 -52.36 -23.69 -15.75
C LYS A 71 -53.03 -23.27 -17.06
N LYS A 72 -54.31 -23.59 -17.23
CA LYS A 72 -55.11 -23.13 -18.38
C LYS A 72 -55.09 -21.61 -18.49
N LEU A 73 -55.31 -20.90 -17.38
CA LEU A 73 -55.20 -19.44 -17.30
C LEU A 73 -53.78 -18.97 -17.64
N HIS A 74 -52.76 -19.58 -17.05
CA HIS A 74 -51.35 -19.26 -17.30
C HIS A 74 -50.97 -19.36 -18.78
N TYR A 75 -51.25 -20.50 -19.42
CA TYR A 75 -50.96 -20.68 -20.84
C TYR A 75 -51.82 -19.77 -21.74
N SER A 76 -53.02 -19.40 -21.30
CA SER A 76 -53.89 -18.48 -22.04
C SER A 76 -53.35 -17.05 -22.04
N LEU A 77 -52.55 -16.65 -21.03
CA LEU A 77 -51.89 -15.33 -21.03
C LEU A 77 -50.94 -15.15 -22.21
N PHE A 78 -50.44 -16.26 -22.78
CA PHE A 78 -49.52 -16.29 -23.90
C PHE A 78 -50.17 -16.86 -25.17
N TRP A 79 -51.51 -16.89 -25.24
CA TRP A 79 -52.23 -17.37 -26.41
C TRP A 79 -53.45 -16.51 -26.74
N PHE A 80 -54.02 -16.73 -27.91
CA PHE A 80 -55.15 -15.94 -28.41
C PHE A 80 -56.49 -16.46 -27.92
N VAL A 81 -57.44 -15.55 -27.72
CA VAL A 81 -58.85 -15.85 -27.41
C VAL A 81 -59.78 -15.21 -28.43
N LYS A 82 -60.95 -15.82 -28.63
CA LYS A 82 -62.02 -15.28 -29.46
C LYS A 82 -63.20 -14.89 -28.58
N ASN A 83 -63.30 -13.61 -28.20
CA ASN A 83 -64.36 -13.12 -27.31
C ASN A 83 -65.39 -12.25 -28.02
N ASN A 84 -64.97 -11.47 -29.02
CA ASN A 84 -65.86 -10.58 -29.78
C ASN A 84 -65.61 -10.65 -31.29
N GLN A 85 -66.41 -9.93 -32.08
CA GLN A 85 -66.28 -9.90 -33.55
C GLN A 85 -64.94 -9.35 -34.04
N PHE A 86 -64.32 -8.43 -33.30
CA PHE A 86 -63.02 -7.86 -33.69
C PHE A 86 -61.91 -8.89 -33.52
N ASP A 87 -61.96 -9.70 -32.46
CA ASP A 87 -61.05 -10.84 -32.27
C ASP A 87 -61.20 -11.84 -33.42
N GLU A 88 -62.44 -12.16 -33.83
CA GLU A 88 -62.68 -13.08 -34.94
C GLU A 88 -62.12 -12.55 -36.27
N ILE A 89 -62.37 -11.28 -36.60
CA ILE A 89 -61.84 -10.66 -37.82
C ILE A 89 -60.31 -10.61 -37.78
N ALA A 90 -59.71 -10.22 -36.65
CA ALA A 90 -58.25 -10.16 -36.51
C ALA A 90 -57.61 -11.56 -36.61
N LEU A 91 -58.18 -12.57 -35.95
CA LEU A 91 -57.70 -13.94 -36.03
C LEU A 91 -57.80 -14.51 -37.45
N ASN A 92 -58.88 -14.21 -38.20
CA ASN A 92 -58.96 -14.62 -39.61
C ASN A 92 -57.88 -13.95 -40.46
N ASN A 93 -57.56 -12.68 -40.24
CA ASN A 93 -56.43 -12.04 -40.92
C ASN A 93 -55.09 -12.70 -40.57
N LEU A 94 -54.88 -13.14 -39.32
CA LEU A 94 -53.68 -13.91 -38.95
C LEU A 94 -53.62 -15.28 -39.64
N LYS A 95 -54.76 -15.95 -39.87
CA LYS A 95 -54.82 -17.20 -40.64
C LYS A 95 -54.40 -16.99 -42.10
N ASP A 96 -54.78 -15.84 -42.65
CA ASP A 96 -54.42 -15.41 -44.00
C ASP A 96 -53.03 -14.73 -44.08
N GLN A 97 -52.22 -14.83 -43.01
CA GLN A 97 -50.87 -14.25 -42.88
C GLN A 97 -50.81 -12.71 -42.98
N ASN A 98 -51.93 -12.02 -42.81
CA ASN A 98 -52.02 -10.56 -42.82
C ASN A 98 -51.88 -9.98 -41.39
N ILE A 99 -50.64 -9.95 -40.91
CA ILE A 99 -50.28 -9.58 -39.54
C ILE A 99 -50.60 -8.10 -39.27
N GLU A 100 -50.25 -7.21 -40.19
CA GLU A 100 -50.47 -5.76 -40.06
C GLU A 100 -51.95 -5.44 -39.90
N LYS A 101 -52.82 -6.14 -40.64
CA LYS A 101 -54.26 -5.91 -40.55
C LYS A 101 -54.84 -6.37 -39.21
N ALA A 102 -54.37 -7.50 -38.69
CA ALA A 102 -54.76 -7.97 -37.36
C ALA A 102 -54.34 -6.96 -36.27
N ILE A 103 -53.11 -6.43 -36.37
CA ILE A 103 -52.62 -5.36 -35.48
C ILE A 103 -53.51 -4.11 -35.56
N GLU A 104 -53.85 -3.65 -36.77
CA GLU A 104 -54.72 -2.49 -36.99
C GLU A 104 -56.10 -2.68 -36.33
N ILE A 105 -56.70 -3.87 -36.47
CA ILE A 105 -58.01 -4.19 -35.91
C ILE A 105 -57.97 -4.13 -34.38
N TRP A 106 -57.03 -4.82 -33.73
CA TRP A 106 -56.95 -4.79 -32.27
C TRP A 106 -56.60 -3.40 -31.75
N ASN A 107 -55.68 -2.67 -32.38
CA ASN A 107 -55.34 -1.29 -32.00
C ASN A 107 -56.57 -0.37 -32.00
N LYS A 108 -57.46 -0.48 -32.99
CA LYS A 108 -58.70 0.31 -33.07
C LYS A 108 -59.67 0.09 -31.89
N THR A 109 -59.52 -1.01 -31.17
CA THR A 109 -60.37 -1.32 -30.01
C THR A 109 -59.74 -0.93 -28.67
N LEU A 110 -58.44 -0.65 -28.65
CA LEU A 110 -57.75 -0.17 -27.45
C LEU A 110 -58.28 1.23 -27.07
N LYS A 111 -58.30 1.50 -25.76
CA LYS A 111 -58.73 2.79 -25.19
C LYS A 111 -57.73 3.23 -24.13
N GLU A 112 -58.01 4.33 -23.44
CA GLU A 112 -57.21 4.73 -22.26
C GLU A 112 -57.29 3.67 -21.16
N GLU A 113 -58.46 3.07 -20.95
CA GLU A 113 -58.68 2.04 -19.93
C GLU A 113 -59.11 0.68 -20.54
N VAL A 114 -58.65 -0.39 -19.88
CA VAL A 114 -59.14 -1.75 -20.14
C VAL A 114 -60.57 -1.87 -19.62
N SER A 115 -61.44 -2.51 -20.40
CA SER A 115 -62.86 -2.69 -20.11
C SER A 115 -63.33 -4.08 -20.58
N ASN A 116 -64.56 -4.45 -20.18
CA ASN A 116 -65.18 -5.71 -20.60
C ASN A 116 -65.39 -5.83 -22.14
N LYS A 117 -65.26 -4.72 -22.89
CA LYS A 117 -65.42 -4.68 -24.35
C LYS A 117 -64.11 -4.90 -25.12
N ASN A 118 -62.96 -4.65 -24.50
CA ASN A 118 -61.66 -4.63 -25.21
C ASN A 118 -60.54 -5.43 -24.52
N TYR A 119 -60.74 -5.99 -23.32
CA TYR A 119 -59.70 -6.77 -22.62
C TYR A 119 -59.11 -7.92 -23.46
N SER A 120 -59.91 -8.57 -24.31
CA SER A 120 -59.44 -9.62 -25.23
C SER A 120 -58.50 -9.06 -26.30
N SER A 121 -58.71 -7.83 -26.77
CA SER A 121 -57.80 -7.15 -27.67
C SER A 121 -56.46 -6.82 -27.02
N TYR A 122 -56.46 -6.36 -25.75
CA TYR A 122 -55.22 -6.16 -24.99
C TYR A 122 -54.45 -7.48 -24.87
N LEU A 123 -55.14 -8.58 -24.54
CA LEU A 123 -54.53 -9.90 -24.47
C LEU A 123 -53.93 -10.32 -25.83
N ASN A 124 -54.73 -10.29 -26.87
CA ASN A 124 -54.37 -10.83 -28.18
C ASN A 124 -53.24 -10.02 -28.81
N LEU A 125 -53.33 -8.69 -28.79
CA LEU A 125 -52.30 -7.82 -29.35
C LEU A 125 -51.01 -7.88 -28.55
N SER A 126 -51.06 -7.95 -27.21
CA SER A 126 -49.85 -8.16 -26.41
C SER A 126 -49.19 -9.51 -26.70
N THR A 127 -49.97 -10.58 -26.82
CA THR A 127 -49.45 -11.90 -27.21
C THR A 127 -48.79 -11.86 -28.59
N LEU A 128 -49.42 -11.18 -29.56
CA LEU A 128 -48.85 -11.03 -30.90
C LEU A 128 -47.53 -10.26 -30.86
N TYR A 129 -47.49 -9.09 -30.21
CA TYR A 129 -46.25 -8.31 -30.13
C TYR A 129 -45.10 -9.04 -29.43
N ILE A 130 -45.37 -9.76 -28.34
CA ILE A 130 -44.34 -10.57 -27.67
C ILE A 130 -43.85 -11.68 -28.62
N ALA A 131 -44.75 -12.36 -29.34
CA ALA A 131 -44.35 -13.38 -30.31
C ALA A 131 -43.50 -12.80 -31.45
N LEU A 132 -43.96 -11.70 -32.07
CA LEU A 132 -43.25 -10.98 -33.14
C LEU A 132 -41.87 -10.50 -32.69
N SER A 133 -41.75 -10.08 -31.43
CA SER A 133 -40.50 -9.53 -30.90
C SER A 133 -39.34 -10.53 -30.84
N THR A 134 -39.61 -11.83 -30.96
CA THR A 134 -38.60 -12.90 -30.83
C THR A 134 -38.46 -13.73 -32.11
N LEU A 135 -38.93 -13.21 -33.24
CA LEU A 135 -38.89 -13.90 -34.54
C LEU A 135 -37.48 -13.99 -35.13
N ASP A 136 -37.25 -15.09 -35.85
CA ASP A 136 -36.02 -15.34 -36.63
C ASP A 136 -34.70 -15.15 -35.86
N GLY A 137 -34.73 -15.34 -34.54
CA GLY A 137 -33.57 -15.15 -33.68
C GLY A 137 -33.12 -13.69 -33.54
N GLN A 138 -33.94 -12.73 -33.94
CA GLN A 138 -33.76 -11.31 -33.68
C GLN A 138 -34.69 -10.86 -32.55
N LEU A 139 -34.25 -9.82 -31.82
CA LEU A 139 -35.02 -9.24 -30.74
C LEU A 139 -35.46 -7.82 -31.11
N ASP A 140 -36.75 -7.61 -31.32
CA ASP A 140 -37.33 -6.27 -31.47
C ASP A 140 -37.79 -5.73 -30.11
N PHE A 141 -36.99 -4.84 -29.55
CA PHE A 141 -37.26 -4.23 -28.25
C PHE A 141 -38.54 -3.40 -28.23
N GLN A 142 -38.88 -2.71 -29.32
CA GLN A 142 -40.05 -1.83 -29.36
C GLN A 142 -41.35 -2.65 -29.31
N SER A 143 -41.44 -3.71 -30.12
CA SER A 143 -42.57 -4.64 -30.07
C SER A 143 -42.64 -5.33 -28.71
N LEU A 144 -41.50 -5.77 -28.15
CA LEU A 144 -41.47 -6.41 -26.84
C LEU A 144 -42.01 -5.50 -25.73
N GLN A 145 -41.55 -4.25 -25.68
CA GLN A 145 -42.02 -3.25 -24.72
C GLN A 145 -43.53 -3.02 -24.86
N ALA A 146 -44.02 -2.80 -26.08
CA ALA A 146 -45.45 -2.60 -26.34
C ALA A 146 -46.28 -3.82 -25.90
N GLY A 147 -45.77 -5.04 -26.15
CA GLY A 147 -46.41 -6.28 -25.73
C GLY A 147 -46.47 -6.42 -24.20
N ILE A 148 -45.37 -6.14 -23.50
CA ILE A 148 -45.30 -6.20 -22.03
C ILE A 148 -46.21 -5.15 -21.39
N ASP A 149 -46.22 -3.90 -21.90
CA ASP A 149 -47.07 -2.84 -21.38
C ASP A 149 -48.56 -3.16 -21.55
N LEU A 150 -48.98 -3.62 -22.74
CA LEU A 150 -50.36 -4.03 -22.98
C LEU A 150 -50.77 -5.21 -22.10
N LYS A 151 -49.86 -6.17 -21.85
CA LYS A 151 -50.14 -7.29 -20.95
C LYS A 151 -50.26 -6.81 -19.50
N GLY A 152 -49.39 -5.91 -19.06
CA GLY A 152 -49.45 -5.27 -17.75
C GLY A 152 -50.77 -4.56 -17.52
N ASN A 153 -51.22 -3.77 -18.50
CA ASN A 153 -52.52 -3.08 -18.47
C ASN A 153 -53.67 -4.06 -18.25
N LEU A 154 -53.66 -5.22 -18.93
CA LEU A 154 -54.66 -6.26 -18.70
C LEU A 154 -54.54 -6.88 -17.29
N ILE A 155 -53.35 -7.34 -16.89
CA ILE A 155 -53.11 -8.04 -15.61
C ILE A 155 -53.50 -7.17 -14.41
N HIS A 156 -53.28 -5.86 -14.50
CA HIS A 156 -53.54 -4.91 -13.43
C HIS A 156 -54.91 -4.23 -13.52
N SER A 157 -55.71 -4.50 -14.57
CA SER A 157 -57.09 -4.04 -14.66
C SER A 157 -58.06 -4.95 -13.90
N ASP A 158 -59.25 -4.44 -13.58
CA ASP A 158 -60.33 -5.26 -13.02
C ASP A 158 -60.81 -6.36 -13.97
N ASN A 159 -60.63 -6.18 -15.29
CA ASN A 159 -61.07 -7.12 -16.32
C ASN A 159 -60.16 -8.35 -16.46
N ILE A 160 -59.07 -8.46 -15.68
CA ILE A 160 -58.36 -9.75 -15.54
C ILE A 160 -59.29 -10.85 -15.02
N LYS A 161 -60.29 -10.47 -14.20
CA LYS A 161 -61.34 -11.38 -13.71
C LYS A 161 -62.24 -11.87 -14.84
N ASP A 162 -62.57 -11.00 -15.78
CA ASP A 162 -63.37 -11.36 -16.96
C ASP A 162 -62.59 -12.29 -17.88
N PHE A 163 -61.30 -12.01 -18.11
CA PHE A 163 -60.41 -12.90 -18.84
C PHE A 163 -60.31 -14.29 -18.19
N SER A 164 -60.13 -14.35 -16.88
CA SER A 164 -60.09 -15.63 -16.15
C SER A 164 -61.39 -16.42 -16.28
N LYS A 165 -62.54 -15.76 -16.15
CA LYS A 165 -63.84 -16.39 -16.40
C LYS A 165 -63.95 -16.90 -17.84
N LEU A 166 -63.51 -16.11 -18.82
CA LEU A 166 -63.57 -16.47 -20.23
C LEU A 166 -62.80 -17.78 -20.53
N VAL A 167 -61.61 -17.96 -19.96
CA VAL A 167 -60.75 -19.12 -20.28
C VAL A 167 -60.99 -20.33 -19.36
N THR A 168 -61.41 -20.10 -18.11
CA THR A 168 -61.62 -21.17 -17.12
C THR A 168 -63.09 -21.57 -16.92
N GLY A 169 -64.05 -20.78 -17.42
CA GLY A 169 -65.49 -21.00 -17.26
C GLY A 169 -66.02 -20.53 -15.90
N ASN A 170 -65.45 -21.04 -14.80
CA ASN A 170 -65.98 -20.80 -13.45
C ASN A 170 -65.38 -19.58 -12.75
N GLY A 171 -64.32 -18.98 -13.33
CA GLY A 171 -63.59 -17.85 -12.75
C GLY A 171 -62.73 -18.28 -11.56
N LEU A 172 -61.43 -18.04 -11.64
CA LEU A 172 -60.52 -18.27 -10.51
C LEU A 172 -60.44 -17.04 -9.61
N ALA A 173 -60.18 -17.27 -8.32
CA ALA A 173 -59.61 -16.23 -7.48
C ALA A 173 -58.25 -15.80 -8.07
N ILE A 174 -58.12 -14.53 -8.41
CA ILE A 174 -56.95 -13.97 -9.08
C ILE A 174 -56.22 -13.06 -8.13
N ASP A 175 -54.94 -13.33 -7.93
CA ASP A 175 -53.99 -12.36 -7.44
C ASP A 175 -53.17 -11.83 -8.63
N SER A 176 -53.35 -10.55 -8.96
CA SER A 176 -52.64 -9.89 -10.06
C SER A 176 -51.13 -9.86 -9.82
N ALA A 177 -50.67 -9.83 -8.57
CA ALA A 177 -49.26 -9.86 -8.25
C ALA A 177 -48.65 -11.23 -8.58
N ASP A 178 -49.35 -12.32 -8.24
CA ASP A 178 -48.88 -13.67 -8.55
C ASP A 178 -48.93 -13.98 -10.05
N ILE A 179 -49.95 -13.49 -10.77
CA ILE A 179 -49.98 -13.55 -12.23
C ILE A 179 -48.79 -12.78 -12.82
N SER A 180 -48.50 -11.57 -12.32
CA SER A 180 -47.38 -10.76 -12.80
C SER A 180 -46.03 -11.45 -12.60
N LYS A 181 -45.81 -12.10 -11.44
CA LYS A 181 -44.59 -12.86 -11.17
C LYS A 181 -44.43 -14.01 -12.16
N LYS A 182 -45.47 -14.81 -12.37
CA LYS A 182 -45.44 -15.93 -13.34
C LYS A 182 -45.22 -15.44 -14.77
N PHE A 183 -45.87 -14.34 -15.15
CA PHE A 183 -45.66 -13.71 -16.45
C PHE A 183 -44.20 -13.28 -16.63
N ILE A 184 -43.62 -12.61 -15.63
CA ILE A 184 -42.20 -12.21 -15.62
C ILE A 184 -41.28 -13.41 -15.76
N GLU A 185 -41.52 -14.50 -15.03
CA GLU A 185 -40.68 -15.70 -15.08
C GLU A 185 -40.66 -16.31 -16.50
N GLU A 186 -41.81 -16.36 -17.16
CA GLU A 186 -41.90 -16.82 -18.56
C GLU A 186 -41.20 -15.86 -19.54
N ILE A 187 -41.30 -14.54 -19.32
CA ILE A 187 -40.57 -13.56 -20.14
C ILE A 187 -39.05 -13.69 -19.92
N ILE A 188 -38.59 -13.92 -18.69
CA ILE A 188 -37.16 -14.16 -18.41
C ILE A 188 -36.68 -15.42 -19.15
N GLU A 189 -37.43 -16.53 -19.09
CA GLU A 189 -37.06 -17.76 -19.80
C GLU A 189 -37.13 -17.59 -21.33
N LEU A 190 -38.09 -16.83 -21.85
CA LEU A 190 -38.18 -16.47 -23.26
C LEU A 190 -36.97 -15.66 -23.73
N LEU A 191 -36.52 -14.70 -22.92
CA LEU A 191 -35.42 -13.79 -23.27
C LEU A 191 -34.03 -14.34 -22.97
N LYS A 192 -33.93 -15.47 -22.26
CA LYS A 192 -32.67 -16.11 -21.87
C LYS A 192 -31.69 -16.35 -23.04
N PRO A 193 -32.11 -16.74 -24.26
CA PRO A 193 -31.20 -16.88 -25.40
C PRO A 193 -30.59 -15.55 -25.86
N TYR A 194 -31.25 -14.43 -25.58
CA TYR A 194 -30.86 -13.08 -25.99
C TYR A 194 -30.16 -12.29 -24.88
N LEU A 195 -30.25 -12.75 -23.64
CA LEU A 195 -29.78 -12.00 -22.47
C LEU A 195 -28.25 -11.87 -22.47
N ASN A 196 -27.78 -10.62 -22.46
CA ASN A 196 -26.37 -10.23 -22.50
C ASN A 196 -25.59 -10.85 -23.69
N LYS A 197 -26.24 -11.01 -24.84
CA LYS A 197 -25.62 -11.44 -26.11
C LYS A 197 -25.45 -10.26 -27.08
N ASN A 198 -24.61 -10.44 -28.10
CA ASN A 198 -24.49 -9.49 -29.22
C ASN A 198 -25.85 -9.39 -29.94
N ASN A 199 -26.34 -8.16 -30.16
CA ASN A 199 -27.68 -7.86 -30.71
C ASN A 199 -28.85 -8.42 -29.88
N GLY A 200 -28.61 -8.69 -28.58
CA GLY A 200 -29.65 -9.11 -27.63
C GLY A 200 -30.08 -7.99 -26.69
N ILE A 201 -30.50 -8.35 -25.49
CA ILE A 201 -30.95 -7.42 -24.44
C ILE A 201 -30.06 -7.52 -23.21
N SER A 202 -29.70 -6.39 -22.61
CA SER A 202 -28.99 -6.36 -21.32
C SER A 202 -29.95 -6.60 -20.16
N THR A 203 -29.41 -7.07 -19.02
CA THR A 203 -30.22 -7.23 -17.80
C THR A 203 -30.93 -5.94 -17.36
N ASN A 204 -30.30 -4.77 -17.55
CA ASN A 204 -30.93 -3.48 -17.22
C ASN A 204 -32.11 -3.17 -18.14
N GLU A 205 -31.95 -3.42 -19.44
CA GLU A 205 -33.02 -3.21 -20.42
C GLU A 205 -34.20 -4.15 -20.13
N LEU A 206 -33.92 -5.42 -19.81
CA LEU A 206 -34.97 -6.37 -19.39
C LEU A 206 -35.72 -5.87 -18.15
N ILE A 207 -35.02 -5.42 -17.11
CA ILE A 207 -35.67 -4.85 -15.92
C ILE A 207 -36.52 -3.63 -16.30
N SER A 208 -36.02 -2.77 -17.21
CA SER A 208 -36.73 -1.56 -17.62
C SER A 208 -38.01 -1.82 -18.41
N LEU A 209 -38.15 -3.00 -19.04
CA LEU A 209 -39.39 -3.41 -19.72
C LEU A 209 -40.61 -3.37 -18.78
N PHE A 210 -40.38 -3.53 -17.47
CA PHE A 210 -41.43 -3.60 -16.46
C PHE A 210 -41.56 -2.30 -15.64
N ASN A 211 -41.02 -1.17 -16.10
CA ASN A 211 -41.13 0.12 -15.39
C ASN A 211 -42.59 0.61 -15.22
N SER A 212 -43.51 0.14 -16.07
CA SER A 212 -44.95 0.41 -15.98
C SER A 212 -45.67 -0.43 -14.92
N TYR A 213 -45.05 -1.52 -14.43
CA TYR A 213 -45.65 -2.43 -13.45
C TYR A 213 -45.58 -1.86 -12.03
N PRO A 214 -46.41 -2.34 -11.09
CA PRO A 214 -46.35 -1.95 -9.68
C PRO A 214 -44.96 -2.15 -9.03
N LYS A 215 -44.57 -1.26 -8.11
CA LYS A 215 -43.23 -1.25 -7.48
C LYS A 215 -42.85 -2.57 -6.80
N ASN A 216 -43.80 -3.29 -6.22
CA ASN A 216 -43.55 -4.60 -5.61
C ASN A 216 -43.13 -5.65 -6.65
N ILE A 217 -43.66 -5.56 -7.88
CA ILE A 217 -43.31 -6.44 -8.99
C ILE A 217 -41.95 -6.06 -9.57
N GLN A 218 -41.68 -4.77 -9.75
CA GLN A 218 -40.35 -4.28 -10.15
C GLN A 218 -39.26 -4.73 -9.15
N LYS A 219 -39.55 -4.69 -7.84
CA LYS A 219 -38.65 -5.18 -6.79
C LYS A 219 -38.43 -6.69 -6.88
N TYR A 220 -39.49 -7.47 -7.11
CA TYR A 220 -39.38 -8.91 -7.31
C TYR A 220 -38.46 -9.26 -8.50
N LEU A 221 -38.66 -8.61 -9.66
CA LEU A 221 -37.84 -8.80 -10.84
C LEU A 221 -36.37 -8.41 -10.57
N SER A 222 -36.15 -7.25 -9.97
CA SER A 222 -34.80 -6.80 -9.59
C SER A 222 -34.12 -7.78 -8.64
N GLY A 223 -34.87 -8.41 -7.72
CA GLY A 223 -34.38 -9.44 -6.81
C GLY A 223 -33.78 -10.65 -7.53
N LYS A 224 -34.41 -11.12 -8.62
CA LYS A 224 -33.94 -12.27 -9.42
C LYS A 224 -32.51 -12.12 -9.95
N PHE A 225 -32.04 -10.89 -10.13
CA PHE A 225 -30.70 -10.59 -10.64
C PHE A 225 -29.73 -10.07 -9.58
N THR A 226 -30.22 -9.70 -8.39
CA THR A 226 -29.39 -9.08 -7.34
C THR A 226 -29.14 -9.98 -6.13
N GLU A 227 -30.03 -10.94 -5.85
CA GLU A 227 -29.91 -11.85 -4.69
C GLU A 227 -28.62 -12.67 -4.70
N VAL A 228 -28.26 -13.28 -5.83
CA VAL A 228 -27.05 -14.11 -5.94
C VAL A 228 -25.77 -13.26 -5.78
N PRO A 229 -25.56 -12.14 -6.49
CA PRO A 229 -24.40 -11.27 -6.25
C PRO A 229 -24.31 -10.75 -4.81
N ILE A 230 -25.44 -10.40 -4.17
CA ILE A 230 -25.46 -9.95 -2.78
C ILE A 230 -25.00 -11.08 -1.86
N SER A 231 -25.59 -12.27 -1.98
CA SER A 231 -25.22 -13.44 -1.17
C SER A 231 -23.76 -13.82 -1.36
N ASN A 232 -23.23 -13.75 -2.60
CA ASN A 232 -21.83 -14.00 -2.88
C ASN A 232 -20.90 -13.02 -2.16
N ILE A 233 -21.24 -11.72 -2.12
CA ILE A 233 -20.46 -10.72 -1.41
C ILE A 233 -20.54 -10.96 0.10
N GLU A 234 -21.73 -11.18 0.66
CA GLU A 234 -21.91 -11.43 2.09
C GLU A 234 -21.13 -12.66 2.55
N ASN A 235 -21.21 -13.78 1.82
CA ASN A 235 -20.45 -14.98 2.11
C ASN A 235 -18.92 -14.76 2.06
N LYS A 236 -18.42 -13.91 1.14
CA LYS A 236 -16.99 -13.58 1.05
C LYS A 236 -16.55 -12.67 2.19
N ILE A 237 -17.40 -11.73 2.61
CA ILE A 237 -17.17 -10.89 3.80
C ILE A 237 -17.05 -11.77 5.04
N ASP A 238 -18.01 -12.68 5.27
CA ASP A 238 -18.01 -13.54 6.46
C ASP A 238 -16.76 -14.45 6.51
N LYS A 239 -16.36 -15.01 5.37
CA LYS A 239 -15.12 -15.81 5.27
C LYS A 239 -13.87 -14.97 5.57
N THR A 240 -13.80 -13.75 5.05
CA THR A 240 -12.66 -12.83 5.27
C THR A 240 -12.59 -12.44 6.74
N LEU A 241 -13.73 -12.13 7.35
CA LEU A 241 -13.83 -11.78 8.77
C LEU A 241 -13.29 -12.91 9.66
N THR A 242 -13.65 -14.16 9.38
CA THR A 242 -13.13 -15.32 10.12
C THR A 242 -11.61 -15.45 9.96
N LYS A 243 -11.09 -15.46 8.72
CA LYS A 243 -9.65 -15.54 8.46
C LYS A 243 -8.87 -14.42 9.15
N ARG A 244 -9.35 -13.18 9.05
CA ARG A 244 -8.72 -11.99 9.65
C ARG A 244 -8.65 -12.09 11.17
N LYS A 245 -9.72 -12.57 11.83
CA LYS A 245 -9.73 -12.75 13.29
C LYS A 245 -8.81 -13.87 13.75
N GLU A 246 -8.68 -14.94 12.97
CA GLU A 246 -7.82 -16.08 13.29
C GLU A 246 -6.33 -15.76 13.06
N ASN A 247 -6.02 -15.03 11.99
CA ASN A 247 -4.65 -14.66 11.65
C ASN A 247 -4.56 -13.22 11.12
N PRO A 248 -4.54 -12.21 12.02
CA PRO A 248 -4.48 -10.80 11.62
C PRO A 248 -3.18 -10.37 10.93
N ARG A 249 -2.09 -11.18 11.02
CA ARG A 249 -0.81 -10.85 10.37
C ARG A 249 -0.87 -10.86 8.85
N ASP A 250 -1.74 -11.69 8.27
CA ASP A 250 -1.93 -11.84 6.82
C ASP A 250 -3.20 -11.10 6.35
N ALA A 251 -3.69 -10.15 7.15
CA ALA A 251 -4.94 -9.46 6.86
C ALA A 251 -4.89 -8.65 5.56
N GLU A 252 -3.72 -8.18 5.10
CA GLU A 252 -3.62 -7.48 3.82
C GLU A 252 -3.96 -8.40 2.64
N GLU A 253 -3.47 -9.65 2.66
CA GLU A 253 -3.78 -10.65 1.64
C GLU A 253 -5.29 -10.94 1.60
N TYR A 254 -5.94 -11.09 2.75
CA TYR A 254 -7.38 -11.33 2.83
C TYR A 254 -8.20 -10.14 2.30
N GLY A 255 -7.80 -8.92 2.64
CA GLY A 255 -8.42 -7.71 2.12
C GLY A 255 -8.28 -7.59 0.60
N GLU A 256 -7.12 -7.96 0.05
CA GLU A 256 -6.87 -7.97 -1.39
C GLU A 256 -7.69 -9.06 -2.12
N GLU A 257 -7.76 -10.28 -1.57
CA GLU A 257 -8.59 -11.37 -2.07
C GLU A 257 -10.07 -10.96 -2.10
N LEU A 258 -10.57 -10.39 -0.99
CA LEU A 258 -11.95 -9.93 -0.87
C LEU A 258 -12.29 -8.87 -1.93
N PHE A 259 -11.42 -7.88 -2.12
CA PHE A 259 -11.61 -6.85 -3.14
C PHE A 259 -11.65 -7.45 -4.56
N LYS A 260 -10.68 -8.29 -4.92
CA LYS A 260 -10.56 -8.88 -6.25
C LYS A 260 -11.76 -9.77 -6.57
N THR A 261 -12.14 -10.64 -5.65
CA THR A 261 -13.19 -11.66 -5.87
C THR A 261 -14.60 -11.08 -5.85
N THR A 262 -14.84 -9.90 -5.26
CA THR A 262 -16.16 -9.24 -5.23
C THR A 262 -16.35 -8.18 -6.32
N LYS A 263 -15.29 -7.82 -7.06
CA LYS A 263 -15.28 -6.72 -8.04
C LYS A 263 -16.36 -6.84 -9.12
N THR A 264 -16.60 -8.04 -9.64
CA THR A 264 -17.63 -8.29 -10.67
C THR A 264 -19.04 -8.10 -10.10
N ASP A 265 -19.29 -8.68 -8.93
CA ASP A 265 -20.59 -8.67 -8.26
C ASP A 265 -20.98 -7.25 -7.85
N ILE A 266 -20.07 -6.50 -7.21
CA ILE A 266 -20.35 -5.13 -6.77
C ILE A 266 -20.57 -4.17 -7.95
N LYS A 267 -19.84 -4.36 -9.06
CA LYS A 267 -20.01 -3.57 -10.28
C LYS A 267 -21.37 -3.85 -10.94
N LEU A 268 -21.78 -5.12 -10.99
CA LEU A 268 -23.10 -5.51 -11.48
C LEU A 268 -24.19 -4.86 -10.62
N LEU A 269 -24.13 -5.00 -9.29
CA LEU A 269 -25.11 -4.41 -8.38
C LEU A 269 -25.20 -2.88 -8.53
N LYS A 270 -24.06 -2.19 -8.67
CA LYS A 270 -24.04 -0.74 -8.93
C LYS A 270 -24.76 -0.37 -10.22
N LYS A 271 -24.62 -1.18 -11.26
CA LYS A 271 -25.26 -0.98 -12.57
C LYS A 271 -26.76 -1.26 -12.54
N LEU A 272 -27.20 -2.30 -11.82
CA LEU A 272 -28.61 -2.70 -11.74
C LEU A 272 -29.41 -1.79 -10.79
N LEU A 273 -28.88 -1.50 -9.61
CA LEU A 273 -29.58 -0.78 -8.54
C LEU A 273 -29.34 0.73 -8.57
N GLY A 274 -28.17 1.15 -9.05
CA GLY A 274 -27.71 2.54 -8.97
C GLY A 274 -27.05 2.90 -7.64
N LYS A 275 -26.13 3.87 -7.68
CA LYS A 275 -25.29 4.27 -6.51
C LYS A 275 -26.07 4.83 -5.31
N ASN A 276 -27.28 5.33 -5.53
CA ASN A 276 -28.12 5.94 -4.49
C ASN A 276 -29.14 4.97 -3.89
N ASN A 277 -29.20 3.73 -4.39
CA ASN A 277 -30.12 2.72 -3.86
C ASN A 277 -29.67 2.24 -2.48
N VAL A 278 -30.61 2.16 -1.53
CA VAL A 278 -30.33 1.78 -0.14
C VAL A 278 -29.68 0.40 -0.03
N GLN A 279 -30.16 -0.60 -0.79
CA GLN A 279 -29.61 -1.95 -0.77
C GLN A 279 -28.17 -1.99 -1.32
N PHE A 280 -27.89 -1.23 -2.39
CA PHE A 280 -26.53 -1.08 -2.91
C PHE A 280 -25.61 -0.38 -1.90
N GLN A 281 -26.05 0.72 -1.30
CA GLN A 281 -25.25 1.43 -0.29
C GLN A 281 -24.94 0.55 0.91
N MET A 282 -25.91 -0.24 1.39
CA MET A 282 -25.71 -1.18 2.49
C MET A 282 -24.63 -2.22 2.17
N ILE A 283 -24.70 -2.90 1.02
CA ILE A 283 -23.72 -3.93 0.67
C ILE A 283 -22.33 -3.34 0.36
N ALA A 284 -22.28 -2.18 -0.30
CA ALA A 284 -21.03 -1.44 -0.55
C ALA A 284 -20.37 -1.02 0.76
N ASN A 285 -21.15 -0.52 1.73
CA ASN A 285 -20.65 -0.14 3.05
C ASN A 285 -20.17 -1.35 3.85
N LYS A 286 -20.89 -2.48 3.85
CA LYS A 286 -20.44 -3.72 4.50
C LYS A 286 -19.10 -4.19 3.93
N LEU A 287 -19.00 -4.26 2.60
CA LEU A 287 -17.79 -4.70 1.89
C LEU A 287 -16.61 -3.78 2.17
N ALA A 288 -16.78 -2.47 2.00
CA ALA A 288 -15.74 -1.49 2.25
C ALA A 288 -15.28 -1.50 3.71
N ASN A 289 -16.20 -1.67 4.67
CA ASN A 289 -15.87 -1.72 6.08
C ASN A 289 -14.98 -2.91 6.44
N GLU A 290 -15.26 -4.09 5.87
CA GLU A 290 -14.44 -5.29 6.10
C GLU A 290 -13.06 -5.17 5.46
N ILE A 291 -12.96 -4.67 4.23
CA ILE A 291 -11.67 -4.40 3.57
C ILE A 291 -10.86 -3.39 4.39
N MET A 292 -11.50 -2.33 4.89
CA MET A 292 -10.83 -1.33 5.74
C MET A 292 -10.34 -1.94 7.06
N GLN A 293 -11.13 -2.84 7.66
CA GLN A 293 -10.72 -3.49 8.90
C GLN A 293 -9.52 -4.42 8.69
N CYS A 294 -9.41 -5.06 7.52
CA CYS A 294 -8.21 -5.79 7.14
C CYS A 294 -6.96 -4.90 7.12
N ALA A 295 -7.06 -3.69 6.55
CA ALA A 295 -5.97 -2.72 6.56
C ALA A 295 -5.57 -2.30 7.99
N ILE A 296 -6.54 -2.06 8.86
CA ILE A 296 -6.31 -1.64 10.26
C ILE A 296 -5.63 -2.76 11.06
N ASP A 297 -6.14 -3.99 10.97
CA ASP A 297 -5.61 -5.11 11.74
C ASP A 297 -4.17 -5.44 11.30
N TYR A 298 -3.91 -5.46 9.99
CA TYR A 298 -2.56 -5.63 9.43
C TYR A 298 -1.61 -4.50 9.87
N PHE A 299 -2.06 -3.25 9.78
CA PHE A 299 -1.23 -2.11 10.16
C PHE A 299 -0.86 -2.13 11.64
N ASN A 300 -1.82 -2.36 12.53
CA ASN A 300 -1.57 -2.33 13.97
C ASN A 300 -0.65 -3.46 14.41
N ILE A 301 -0.85 -4.69 13.92
CA ILE A 301 -0.06 -5.83 14.38
C ILE A 301 1.41 -5.71 13.98
N HIS A 302 1.71 -5.33 12.73
CA HIS A 302 3.09 -5.19 12.27
C HIS A 302 3.76 -3.91 12.79
N ARG A 303 2.99 -2.85 13.05
CA ARG A 303 3.52 -1.64 13.68
C ARG A 303 4.02 -1.90 15.11
N GLU A 304 3.36 -2.80 15.85
CA GLU A 304 3.63 -3.04 17.27
C GLU A 304 4.57 -4.23 17.51
N ASP A 305 4.44 -5.31 16.73
CA ASP A 305 5.08 -6.60 17.01
C ASP A 305 6.27 -6.96 16.08
N ASP A 306 6.45 -6.26 14.94
CA ASP A 306 7.42 -6.67 13.91
C ASP A 306 8.32 -5.49 13.47
N GLU A 307 9.58 -5.49 13.92
CA GLU A 307 10.53 -4.42 13.56
C GLU A 307 11.02 -4.52 12.09
N ASP A 308 10.84 -5.68 11.45
CA ASP A 308 11.37 -6.00 10.12
C ASP A 308 10.37 -5.71 8.98
N ILE A 309 9.07 -5.65 9.29
CA ILE A 309 8.00 -5.35 8.32
C ILE A 309 7.51 -3.92 8.49
N ASP A 310 7.56 -3.10 7.44
CA ASP A 310 6.89 -1.79 7.41
C ASP A 310 5.50 -1.92 6.76
N PRO A 311 4.40 -1.88 7.53
CA PRO A 311 3.07 -2.16 7.00
C PRO A 311 2.45 -1.01 6.22
N GLY A 312 3.09 0.17 6.17
CA GLY A 312 2.45 1.41 5.72
C GLY A 312 1.86 1.32 4.31
N GLU A 313 2.68 1.02 3.31
CA GLU A 313 2.27 1.01 1.90
C GLU A 313 1.18 -0.04 1.62
N ASP A 314 1.31 -1.23 2.20
CA ASP A 314 0.35 -2.31 2.01
C ASP A 314 -0.99 -2.01 2.69
N ALA A 315 -0.97 -1.53 3.94
CA ALA A 315 -2.19 -1.10 4.62
C ALA A 315 -2.89 0.03 3.85
N LEU A 316 -2.13 1.01 3.34
CA LEU A 316 -2.68 2.12 2.56
C LEU A 316 -3.32 1.64 1.25
N ARG A 317 -2.69 0.68 0.56
CA ARG A 317 -3.22 0.05 -0.66
C ARG A 317 -4.58 -0.59 -0.39
N ILE A 318 -4.72 -1.37 0.68
CA ILE A 318 -5.98 -2.00 1.07
C ILE A 318 -7.04 -0.96 1.49
N ALA A 319 -6.66 0.07 2.24
CA ALA A 319 -7.56 1.17 2.62
C ALA A 319 -8.08 1.93 1.38
N LYS A 320 -7.23 2.16 0.37
CA LYS A 320 -7.62 2.75 -0.92
C LYS A 320 -8.58 1.83 -1.70
N TYR A 321 -8.41 0.52 -1.63
CA TYR A 321 -9.40 -0.42 -2.19
C TYR A 321 -10.76 -0.27 -1.52
N ALA A 322 -10.81 -0.19 -0.18
CA ALA A 322 -12.05 0.05 0.55
C ALA A 322 -12.76 1.33 0.10
N LEU A 323 -12.00 2.44 -0.04
CA LEU A 323 -12.55 3.71 -0.52
C LEU A 323 -13.08 3.62 -1.97
N SER A 324 -12.43 2.84 -2.83
CA SER A 324 -12.81 2.68 -4.24
C SER A 324 -14.14 1.95 -4.45
N ILE A 325 -14.63 1.17 -3.46
CA ILE A 325 -15.96 0.53 -3.49
C ILE A 325 -17.08 1.58 -3.59
N GLY A 326 -16.82 2.80 -3.14
CA GLY A 326 -17.79 3.89 -3.06
C GLY A 326 -18.67 3.84 -1.80
N PRO A 327 -18.09 3.67 -0.59
CA PRO A 327 -18.84 3.76 0.65
C PRO A 327 -19.43 5.15 0.86
N THR A 328 -20.47 5.23 1.69
CA THR A 328 -21.18 6.47 2.02
C THR A 328 -21.36 6.64 3.53
N GLY A 329 -21.67 7.87 3.96
CA GLY A 329 -21.94 8.17 5.37
C GLY A 329 -20.76 7.87 6.30
N GLN A 330 -21.05 7.29 7.46
CA GLN A 330 -20.07 7.02 8.52
C GLN A 330 -18.93 6.10 8.07
N ILE A 331 -19.20 5.12 7.20
CA ILE A 331 -18.16 4.19 6.73
C ILE A 331 -17.12 4.91 5.87
N LYS A 332 -17.56 5.84 5.01
CA LYS A 332 -16.65 6.65 4.21
C LYS A 332 -15.75 7.50 5.11
N GLN A 333 -16.34 8.21 6.08
CA GLN A 333 -15.61 9.04 7.03
C GLN A 333 -14.59 8.22 7.81
N ARG A 334 -14.99 7.05 8.32
CA ARG A 334 -14.08 6.12 9.01
C ARG A 334 -12.88 5.73 8.16
N ILE A 335 -13.09 5.41 6.88
CA ILE A 335 -12.01 5.06 5.96
C ILE A 335 -11.06 6.24 5.77
N GLU A 336 -11.59 7.44 5.52
CA GLU A 336 -10.79 8.67 5.36
C GLU A 336 -9.99 9.00 6.63
N GLU A 337 -10.59 8.87 7.81
CA GLU A 337 -9.94 9.10 9.11
C GLU A 337 -8.83 8.09 9.41
N ASN A 338 -8.96 6.84 8.96
CA ASN A 338 -7.92 5.82 9.18
C ASN A 338 -6.83 5.85 8.08
N ILE A 339 -7.10 6.40 6.90
CA ILE A 339 -6.08 6.61 5.87
C ILE A 339 -5.04 7.65 6.34
N ALA A 340 -5.48 8.72 7.01
CA ALA A 340 -4.59 9.80 7.47
C ALA A 340 -3.39 9.31 8.33
N PRO A 341 -3.58 8.56 9.43
CA PRO A 341 -2.47 8.09 10.25
C PRO A 341 -1.58 7.06 9.52
N ILE A 342 -2.13 6.26 8.60
CA ILE A 342 -1.32 5.34 7.78
C ILE A 342 -0.45 6.14 6.81
N GLN A 343 -0.99 7.19 6.19
CA GLN A 343 -0.23 8.07 5.30
C GLN A 343 0.87 8.80 6.07
N GLU A 344 0.56 9.35 7.25
CA GLU A 344 1.55 10.00 8.11
C GLU A 344 2.71 9.04 8.44
N TRP A 345 2.40 7.78 8.78
CA TRP A 345 3.42 6.75 9.04
C TRP A 345 4.37 6.52 7.86
N ILE A 346 3.85 6.55 6.63
CA ILE A 346 4.65 6.44 5.40
C ILE A 346 5.48 7.71 5.19
N ASP A 347 4.89 8.89 5.39
CA ASP A 347 5.55 10.17 5.15
C ASP A 347 6.77 10.36 6.08
N ILE A 348 6.69 9.88 7.33
CA ILE A 348 7.79 9.93 8.30
C ILE A 348 8.77 8.74 8.22
N LYS A 349 8.67 7.89 7.18
CA LYS A 349 9.47 6.65 7.07
C LYS A 349 10.97 6.89 7.21
N GLU A 350 11.51 7.88 6.51
CA GLU A 350 12.95 8.19 6.60
C GLU A 350 13.38 8.57 8.03
N GLU A 351 12.55 9.32 8.75
CA GLU A 351 12.83 9.72 10.13
C GLU A 351 12.76 8.52 11.07
N ARG A 352 11.76 7.64 10.91
CA ARG A 352 11.64 6.39 11.69
C ARG A 352 12.88 5.52 11.52
N GLU A 353 13.32 5.31 10.29
CA GLU A 353 14.50 4.49 9.98
C GLU A 353 15.79 5.11 10.51
N LYS A 354 15.98 6.43 10.37
CA LYS A 354 17.11 7.15 10.98
C LYS A 354 17.11 7.00 12.51
N ARG A 355 15.95 7.10 13.16
CA ARG A 355 15.80 6.91 14.62
C ARG A 355 16.13 5.49 15.05
N LYS A 356 15.69 4.46 14.31
CA LYS A 356 16.05 3.05 14.57
C LYS A 356 17.58 2.85 14.56
N LEU A 357 18.28 3.41 13.57
CA LEU A 357 19.74 3.26 13.42
C LEU A 357 20.56 3.84 14.58
N ILE A 358 20.01 4.82 15.31
CA ILE A 358 20.69 5.50 16.42
C ILE A 358 20.18 5.08 17.80
N LYS A 359 19.08 4.32 17.90
CA LYS A 359 18.42 3.92 19.16
C LYS A 359 19.41 3.36 20.19
N ALA A 360 20.20 2.37 19.79
CA ALA A 360 21.20 1.75 20.68
C ALA A 360 22.31 2.72 21.13
N ASP A 361 22.69 3.69 20.28
CA ASP A 361 23.70 4.69 20.65
C ASP A 361 23.12 5.73 21.63
N ILE A 362 21.84 6.08 21.48
CA ILE A 362 21.10 6.96 22.40
C ILE A 362 20.94 6.28 23.77
N GLU A 363 20.44 5.04 23.80
CA GLU A 363 20.27 4.24 25.02
C GLU A 363 21.58 4.11 25.79
N PHE A 364 22.69 3.85 25.07
CA PHE A 364 24.02 3.81 25.68
C PHE A 364 24.43 5.13 26.34
N ILE A 365 24.15 6.28 25.70
CA ILE A 365 24.49 7.60 26.28
C ILE A 365 23.66 7.86 27.53
N TYR A 366 22.35 7.54 27.52
CA TYR A 366 21.51 7.63 28.71
C TYR A 366 22.01 6.73 29.84
N GLU A 367 22.40 5.50 29.54
CA GLU A 367 23.00 4.59 30.53
C GLU A 367 24.28 5.20 31.13
N GLN A 368 25.18 5.75 30.30
CA GLN A 368 26.39 6.39 30.82
C GLN A 368 26.09 7.64 31.67
N LEU A 369 25.06 8.43 31.32
CA LEU A 369 24.62 9.58 32.13
C LEU A 369 24.05 9.12 33.47
N TYR A 370 23.26 8.04 33.48
CA TYR A 370 22.72 7.45 34.70
C TYR A 370 23.82 6.94 35.63
N LEU A 371 24.76 6.16 35.11
CA LEU A 371 25.92 5.63 35.85
C LEU A 371 26.82 6.73 36.42
N LEU A 372 26.82 7.93 35.80
CA LEU A 372 27.56 9.07 36.32
C LEU A 372 26.95 9.55 37.66
N ASN A 373 25.61 9.61 37.72
CA ASN A 373 24.84 10.15 38.84
C ASN A 373 24.64 9.14 39.99
N GLU A 374 24.63 7.82 39.73
CA GLU A 374 24.49 6.81 40.80
C GLU A 374 25.72 6.71 41.73
N THR A 375 26.87 7.27 41.33
CA THR A 375 28.10 7.15 42.13
C THR A 375 28.22 8.13 43.32
N ASP A 376 27.15 8.87 43.64
CA ASP A 376 27.08 9.78 44.79
C ASP A 376 26.70 9.10 46.12
N TYR A 377 26.36 7.80 46.13
CA TYR A 377 26.24 7.00 47.36
C TYR A 377 27.61 6.43 47.81
N ILE A 378 28.55 7.32 48.16
CA ILE A 378 29.69 6.93 49.00
C ILE A 378 29.44 7.52 50.38
N ASP A 379 29.09 6.64 51.32
CA ASP A 379 28.89 6.90 52.74
C ASP A 379 29.90 7.93 53.28
N ASP A 380 29.40 9.09 53.72
CA ASP A 380 30.16 10.19 54.32
C ASP A 380 31.06 9.71 55.49
N ASN A 381 30.74 8.56 56.09
CA ASN A 381 31.54 7.94 57.13
C ASN A 381 32.87 7.33 56.63
N ILE A 382 32.98 6.94 55.35
CA ILE A 382 34.24 6.46 54.75
C ILE A 382 35.20 7.64 54.48
N LEU A 383 34.67 8.82 54.17
CA LEU A 383 35.47 10.05 53.96
C LEU A 383 36.12 10.53 55.27
N LYS A 384 35.47 10.35 56.41
CA LYS A 384 36.01 10.77 57.72
C LYS A 384 37.09 9.83 58.27
N GLN A 385 37.08 8.53 57.94
CA GLN A 385 38.06 7.57 58.47
C GLN A 385 39.35 7.43 57.61
N ARG A 386 39.33 7.80 56.33
CA ARG A 386 40.51 7.64 55.43
C ARG A 386 41.46 8.85 55.37
N ASN A 387 41.18 9.93 56.10
CA ASN A 387 42.03 11.11 56.22
C ASN A 387 43.31 10.92 57.08
N LYS A 388 43.76 9.67 57.30
CA LYS A 388 45.00 9.36 58.04
C LYS A 388 46.08 8.63 57.21
N SER A 389 45.99 8.65 55.87
CA SER A 389 47.12 8.26 55.02
C SER A 389 48.01 9.47 54.75
N PRO A 390 49.34 9.40 54.97
CA PRO A 390 50.30 10.44 54.53
C PRO A 390 50.30 10.64 53.00
N PHE A 391 49.69 9.71 52.26
CA PHE A 391 49.48 9.78 50.81
C PHE A 391 47.98 9.94 50.51
N GLY A 392 47.46 11.16 50.67
CA GLY A 392 46.08 11.55 50.35
C GLY A 392 45.77 11.65 48.84
N ASN A 393 46.23 10.71 48.02
CA ASN A 393 46.20 10.82 46.55
C ASN A 393 45.16 9.93 45.82
N ILE A 394 44.39 9.10 46.53
CA ILE A 394 43.55 8.09 45.89
C ILE A 394 42.12 8.58 45.58
N ILE A 395 41.46 9.30 46.49
CA ILE A 395 40.04 9.71 46.33
C ILE A 395 39.90 10.86 45.31
N TYR A 396 40.90 11.72 45.23
CA TYR A 396 40.86 12.95 44.43
C TYR A 396 41.11 12.72 42.92
N ASN A 397 41.68 11.59 42.53
CA ASN A 397 41.87 11.18 41.14
C ASN A 397 40.58 10.64 40.48
N ILE A 398 39.51 10.46 41.26
CA ILE A 398 38.31 9.74 40.82
C ILE A 398 37.44 10.59 39.88
N ASN A 399 37.12 11.85 40.22
CA ASN A 399 36.19 12.66 39.41
C ASN A 399 36.72 13.03 38.03
N LEU A 400 38.02 13.33 37.91
CA LEU A 400 38.63 13.66 36.62
C LEU A 400 38.76 12.44 35.71
N LYS A 401 39.12 11.27 36.28
CA LYS A 401 39.12 10.00 35.54
C LYS A 401 37.71 9.55 35.17
N LYS A 402 36.71 9.83 36.02
CA LYS A 402 35.29 9.60 35.71
C LYS A 402 34.86 10.48 34.53
N ALA A 403 35.16 11.78 34.55
CA ALA A 403 34.85 12.71 33.47
C ALA A 403 35.51 12.29 32.15
N ASP A 404 36.81 11.97 32.18
CA ASP A 404 37.57 11.47 31.02
C ASP A 404 37.00 10.17 30.45
N LYS A 405 36.76 9.17 31.30
CA LYS A 405 36.17 7.89 30.88
C LYS A 405 34.75 8.06 30.32
N PHE A 406 33.95 8.92 30.93
CA PHE A 406 32.58 9.19 30.53
C PHE A 406 32.54 9.82 29.13
N ILE A 407 33.22 10.97 28.94
CA ILE A 407 33.18 11.65 27.64
C ILE A 407 33.85 10.81 26.54
N THR A 408 34.92 10.06 26.85
CA THR A 408 35.61 9.20 25.88
C THR A 408 34.73 8.05 25.39
N LYS A 409 33.84 7.51 26.25
CA LYS A 409 32.86 6.49 25.84
C LYS A 409 31.72 7.08 25.00
N CYS A 410 31.22 8.25 25.38
CA CYS A 410 30.09 8.90 24.71
C CYS A 410 30.49 9.53 23.36
N TYR A 411 31.72 10.02 23.23
CA TYR A 411 32.21 10.70 22.03
C TYR A 411 32.02 9.91 20.72
N PRO A 412 32.47 8.64 20.58
CA PRO A 412 32.28 7.89 19.34
C PRO A 412 30.80 7.62 19.03
N ARG A 413 29.96 7.47 20.06
CA ARG A 413 28.51 7.28 19.92
C ARG A 413 27.84 8.55 19.39
N LEU A 414 28.17 9.71 19.97
CA LEU A 414 27.73 11.01 19.49
C LEU A 414 28.16 11.27 18.04
N LYS A 415 29.41 10.93 17.66
CA LYS A 415 29.87 11.05 16.27
C LYS A 415 29.10 10.14 15.32
N LYS A 416 28.74 8.93 15.76
CA LYS A 416 27.88 8.02 14.97
C LYS A 416 26.48 8.62 14.79
N ILE A 417 25.88 9.19 15.84
CA ILE A 417 24.58 9.89 15.78
C ILE A 417 24.66 11.06 14.79
N TYR A 418 25.69 11.92 14.89
CA TYR A 418 25.87 13.06 13.98
C TYR A 418 25.96 12.64 12.51
N LYS A 419 26.57 11.48 12.22
CA LYS A 419 26.65 10.96 10.86
C LYS A 419 25.26 10.57 10.29
N GLN A 420 24.34 10.13 11.15
CA GLN A 420 23.02 9.66 10.72
C GLN A 420 21.98 10.78 10.64
N ILE A 421 21.97 11.71 11.60
CA ILE A 421 20.92 12.74 11.72
C ILE A 421 21.45 14.18 11.69
N GLY A 422 22.77 14.38 11.59
CA GLY A 422 23.39 15.71 11.64
C GLY A 422 23.69 16.17 13.07
N SER A 423 24.73 17.00 13.24
CA SER A 423 25.16 17.52 14.54
C SER A 423 24.27 18.63 15.10
N GLU A 424 23.48 19.29 14.25
CA GLU A 424 22.58 20.40 14.61
C GLU A 424 21.15 19.94 14.86
N ALA A 425 20.84 18.65 14.64
CA ALA A 425 19.53 18.10 15.00
C ALA A 425 19.27 18.24 16.50
N GLU A 426 18.02 18.48 16.89
CA GLU A 426 17.65 18.75 18.29
C GLU A 426 18.10 17.62 19.24
N ILE A 427 17.83 16.36 18.88
CA ILE A 427 18.26 15.18 19.66
C ILE A 427 19.79 15.12 19.77
N SER A 428 20.51 15.41 18.67
CA SER A 428 21.96 15.47 18.69
C SER A 428 22.47 16.50 19.68
N LEU A 429 21.93 17.72 19.64
CA LEU A 429 22.29 18.83 20.54
C LEU A 429 21.95 18.50 21.99
N GLN A 430 20.77 17.94 22.27
CA GLN A 430 20.37 17.54 23.62
C GLN A 430 21.35 16.55 24.24
N LEU A 431 21.70 15.47 23.51
CA LEU A 431 22.59 14.43 24.00
C LEU A 431 24.02 14.95 24.20
N SER A 432 24.59 15.67 23.24
CA SER A 432 25.94 16.21 23.41
C SER A 432 25.99 17.33 24.44
N SER A 433 24.97 18.18 24.56
CA SER A 433 24.89 19.15 25.64
C SER A 433 24.84 18.51 27.01
N ALA A 434 24.06 17.42 27.19
CA ALA A 434 24.05 16.68 28.46
C ALA A 434 25.44 16.12 28.79
N VAL A 435 26.08 15.44 27.83
CA VAL A 435 27.43 14.89 28.00
C VAL A 435 28.46 15.98 28.32
N VAL A 436 28.45 17.10 27.59
CA VAL A 436 29.37 18.22 27.80
C VAL A 436 29.11 18.88 29.15
N ASN A 437 27.86 19.12 29.53
CA ASN A 437 27.52 19.77 30.79
C ASN A 437 27.98 18.93 31.98
N SER A 438 27.66 17.65 32.00
CA SER A 438 28.09 16.74 33.08
C SER A 438 29.61 16.59 33.16
N THR A 439 30.30 16.55 32.01
CA THR A 439 31.77 16.52 31.97
C THR A 439 32.37 17.82 32.52
N LEU A 440 31.78 18.96 32.15
CA LEU A 440 32.22 20.28 32.58
C LEU A 440 32.01 20.49 34.08
N GLU A 441 30.90 20.02 34.64
CA GLU A 441 30.60 20.09 36.08
C GLU A 441 31.61 19.31 36.91
N LEU A 442 31.86 18.04 36.57
CA LEU A 442 32.89 17.23 37.24
C LEU A 442 34.28 17.87 37.18
N LEU A 443 34.59 18.54 36.07
CA LEU A 443 35.86 19.25 35.88
C LEU A 443 35.94 20.50 36.76
N ILE A 444 34.90 21.33 36.79
CA ILE A 444 34.83 22.55 37.60
C ILE A 444 34.92 22.20 39.08
N ASP A 445 34.11 21.24 39.54
CA ASP A 445 34.13 20.78 40.93
C ASP A 445 35.53 20.31 41.32
N LYS A 446 36.20 19.59 40.42
CA LYS A 446 37.55 19.10 40.67
C LYS A 446 38.56 20.24 40.79
N ILE A 447 38.49 21.26 39.94
CA ILE A 447 39.41 22.41 39.96
C ILE A 447 39.17 23.27 41.20
N ASN A 448 37.91 23.58 41.53
CA ASN A 448 37.54 24.40 42.69
C ASN A 448 38.02 23.76 44.00
N ASN A 449 37.73 22.46 44.19
CA ASN A 449 38.21 21.69 45.35
C ASN A 449 39.74 21.71 45.46
N PHE A 450 40.46 21.72 44.34
CA PHE A 450 41.92 21.75 44.35
C PHE A 450 42.48 23.13 44.65
N GLN A 451 41.86 24.19 44.11
CA GLN A 451 42.22 25.58 44.40
C GLN A 451 42.03 25.92 45.87
N GLU A 452 40.94 25.45 46.50
CA GLU A 452 40.72 25.59 47.94
C GLU A 452 41.79 24.88 48.77
N ARG A 453 42.24 23.68 48.35
CA ARG A 453 43.35 23.01 49.04
C ARG A 453 44.68 23.76 48.92
N ILE A 454 44.95 24.39 47.78
CA ILE A 454 46.15 25.21 47.59
C ILE A 454 46.12 26.39 48.58
N SER A 455 44.99 27.08 48.72
CA SER A 455 44.88 28.24 49.62
C SER A 455 45.06 27.87 51.11
N LEU A 456 44.70 26.64 51.50
CA LEU A 456 44.81 26.15 52.87
C LEU A 456 46.15 25.45 53.19
N SER A 457 47.07 25.31 52.23
CA SER A 457 48.31 24.53 52.39
C SER A 457 49.52 25.32 52.90
N SER A 458 50.32 24.71 53.79
CA SER A 458 51.59 25.26 54.27
C SER A 458 52.65 25.30 53.16
N GLU A 459 53.61 26.23 53.25
CA GLU A 459 54.64 26.44 52.21
C GLU A 459 55.42 25.16 51.84
N PHE A 460 55.72 24.31 52.83
CA PHE A 460 56.44 23.05 52.63
C PHE A 460 55.65 22.01 51.80
N SER A 461 54.32 22.06 51.82
CA SER A 461 53.45 21.11 51.10
C SER A 461 53.11 21.56 49.67
N ARG A 462 53.42 22.82 49.31
CA ARG A 462 52.99 23.43 48.05
C ARG A 462 53.59 22.77 46.81
N LEU A 463 54.83 22.29 46.86
CA LEU A 463 55.51 21.72 45.69
C LEU A 463 54.83 20.45 45.16
N SER A 464 54.45 19.52 46.06
CA SER A 464 53.74 18.29 45.71
C SER A 464 52.32 18.59 45.20
N ILE A 465 51.62 19.51 45.87
CA ILE A 465 50.26 19.93 45.49
C ILE A 465 50.27 20.62 44.12
N ILE A 466 51.26 21.47 43.83
CA ILE A 466 51.41 22.12 42.51
C ILE A 466 51.66 21.09 41.41
N PHE A 467 52.46 20.05 41.67
CA PHE A 467 52.68 18.98 40.69
C PHE A 467 51.37 18.25 40.33
N ASP A 468 50.59 17.86 41.33
CA ASP A 468 49.28 17.24 41.11
C ASP A 468 48.30 18.18 40.40
N PHE A 469 48.34 19.48 40.71
CA PHE A 469 47.52 20.49 40.03
C PHE A 469 47.88 20.59 38.55
N LYS A 470 49.17 20.52 38.21
CA LYS A 470 49.60 20.55 36.81
C LYS A 470 49.04 19.38 36.01
N ILE A 471 48.98 18.18 36.62
CA ILE A 471 48.38 16.99 35.98
C ILE A 471 46.86 17.21 35.76
N ILE A 472 46.18 17.77 36.76
CA ILE A 472 44.73 18.05 36.69
C ILE A 472 44.46 19.05 35.57
N ILE A 473 45.13 20.20 35.58
CA ILE A 473 44.93 21.25 34.57
C ILE A 473 45.31 20.74 33.18
N GLY A 474 46.38 19.97 33.04
CA GLY A 474 46.76 19.36 31.76
C GLY A 474 45.70 18.40 31.22
N THR A 475 45.06 17.61 32.08
CA THR A 475 43.93 16.73 31.68
C THR A 475 42.68 17.55 31.37
N SER A 476 42.39 18.58 32.16
CA SER A 476 41.26 19.49 31.94
C SER A 476 41.36 20.20 30.59
N VAL A 477 42.55 20.62 30.17
CA VAL A 477 42.78 21.18 28.83
C VAL A 477 42.36 20.20 27.73
N GLU A 478 42.73 18.92 27.84
CA GLU A 478 42.34 17.90 26.84
C GLU A 478 40.82 17.67 26.84
N LEU A 479 40.18 17.58 28.01
CA LEU A 479 38.72 17.42 28.10
C LEU A 479 37.97 18.61 27.52
N ILE A 480 38.45 19.84 27.73
CA ILE A 480 37.90 21.05 27.12
C ILE A 480 38.02 21.02 25.59
N HIS A 481 39.12 20.51 25.04
CA HIS A 481 39.25 20.31 23.59
C HIS A 481 38.23 19.30 23.05
N ILE A 482 38.01 18.18 23.75
CA ILE A 482 36.98 17.21 23.36
C ILE A 482 35.59 17.87 23.40
N MET A 483 35.24 18.53 24.51
CA MET A 483 33.95 19.21 24.69
C MET A 483 33.70 20.29 23.63
N THR A 484 34.71 21.10 23.31
CA THR A 484 34.59 22.16 22.29
C THR A 484 34.49 21.63 20.85
N SER A 485 34.83 20.35 20.63
CA SER A 485 34.65 19.68 19.33
C SER A 485 33.26 19.06 19.10
N LEU A 486 32.39 19.12 20.12
CA LEU A 486 31.00 18.66 20.07
C LEU A 486 30.07 19.84 19.83
N ALA A 487 29.00 19.60 19.07
CA ALA A 487 27.93 20.59 18.91
C ALA A 487 27.12 20.65 20.21
N VAL A 488 26.83 21.83 20.71
CA VAL A 488 26.05 22.03 21.95
C VAL A 488 25.16 23.25 21.79
N PHE A 489 24.10 23.34 22.59
CA PHE A 489 23.29 24.56 22.68
C PHE A 489 24.12 25.80 23.02
N ASP A 490 23.70 26.95 22.49
CA ASP A 490 24.44 28.22 22.61
C ASP A 490 24.69 28.64 24.06
N TYR A 491 23.72 28.43 24.95
CA TYR A 491 23.90 28.75 26.38
C TYR A 491 25.08 27.97 27.00
N LEU A 492 25.23 26.70 26.63
CA LEU A 492 26.30 25.84 27.14
C LEU A 492 27.64 26.18 26.46
N LYS A 493 27.61 26.60 25.20
CA LYS A 493 28.79 27.08 24.48
C LYS A 493 29.43 28.28 25.17
N VAL A 494 28.63 29.23 25.64
CA VAL A 494 29.10 30.38 26.43
C VAL A 494 29.71 29.92 27.75
N ARG A 495 29.01 29.07 28.51
CA ARG A 495 29.52 28.52 29.79
C ARG A 495 30.86 27.77 29.59
N LEU A 496 30.95 26.94 28.56
CA LEU A 496 32.14 26.18 28.20
C LEU A 496 33.31 27.12 27.83
N GLN A 497 33.03 28.16 27.05
CA GLN A 497 34.04 29.14 26.64
C GLN A 497 34.59 29.92 27.84
N THR A 498 33.74 30.39 28.75
CA THR A 498 34.17 31.07 29.97
C THR A 498 35.09 30.19 30.82
N ASN A 499 34.72 28.92 31.02
CA ASN A 499 35.53 27.98 31.80
C ASN A 499 36.84 27.60 31.08
N LYS A 500 36.81 27.46 29.76
CA LYS A 500 38.01 27.29 28.93
C LYS A 500 38.99 28.44 29.16
N ASP A 501 38.53 29.69 29.11
CA ASP A 501 39.40 30.85 29.28
C ASP A 501 40.04 30.91 30.68
N ILE A 502 39.29 30.51 31.72
CA ILE A 502 39.83 30.38 33.09
C ILE A 502 40.91 29.29 33.14
N ILE A 503 40.64 28.10 32.60
CA ILE A 503 41.58 26.98 32.59
C ILE A 503 42.84 27.34 31.78
N TRP A 504 42.71 28.05 30.66
CA TRP A 504 43.84 28.50 29.85
C TRP A 504 44.72 29.50 30.60
N LYS A 505 44.13 30.44 31.35
CA LYS A 505 44.88 31.36 32.22
C LYS A 505 45.67 30.60 33.28
N ILE A 506 45.04 29.61 33.93
CA ILE A 506 45.72 28.76 34.93
C ILE A 506 46.83 27.93 34.28
N ALA A 507 46.57 27.34 33.11
CA ALA A 507 47.55 26.56 32.37
C ALA A 507 48.78 27.41 32.01
N TYR A 508 48.58 28.64 31.55
CA TYR A 508 49.67 29.58 31.26
C TYR A 508 50.51 29.89 32.51
N GLN A 509 49.87 30.17 33.65
CA GLN A 509 50.56 30.40 34.92
C GLN A 509 51.39 29.21 35.39
N LEU A 510 50.99 27.99 35.01
CA LEU A 510 51.65 26.74 35.39
C LEU A 510 52.64 26.23 34.33
N ASP A 511 52.85 26.97 33.24
CA ASP A 511 53.65 26.56 32.08
C ASP A 511 53.17 25.23 31.45
N ILE A 512 51.85 25.08 31.36
CA ILE A 512 51.18 23.94 30.73
C ILE A 512 50.75 24.36 29.33
N PRO A 513 51.18 23.66 28.26
CA PRO A 513 50.81 24.07 26.93
C PRO A 513 49.33 23.77 26.66
N THR A 514 48.60 24.81 26.24
CA THR A 514 47.15 24.81 26.02
C THR A 514 46.71 24.19 24.68
N VAL A 515 47.68 23.91 23.81
CA VAL A 515 47.49 23.17 22.56
C VAL A 515 47.19 21.69 22.89
N SER A 516 46.15 21.13 22.29
CA SER A 516 45.77 19.73 22.51
C SER A 516 46.90 18.76 22.16
N ARG A 517 46.95 17.59 22.78
CA ARG A 517 47.91 16.52 22.40
C ARG A 517 47.81 16.16 20.93
N ARG A 518 46.59 16.13 20.38
CA ARG A 518 46.33 15.87 18.97
C ARG A 518 46.99 16.92 18.08
N GLU A 519 46.76 18.19 18.37
CA GLU A 519 47.31 19.29 17.59
C GLU A 519 48.84 19.36 17.71
N LYS A 520 49.42 19.09 18.89
CA LYS A 520 50.87 18.91 19.05
C LYS A 520 51.42 17.81 18.15
N LYS A 521 50.74 16.65 18.10
CA LYS A 521 51.12 15.52 17.24
C LYS A 521 50.93 15.84 15.75
N GLN A 522 49.94 16.63 15.37
CA GLN A 522 49.78 17.12 14.00
C GLN A 522 50.89 18.09 13.60
N GLN A 523 51.25 19.03 14.47
CA GLN A 523 52.39 19.93 14.25
C GLN A 523 53.71 19.15 14.16
N GLU A 524 53.92 18.16 15.02
CA GLU A 524 55.06 17.24 14.96
C GLU A 524 55.09 16.50 13.61
N LEU A 525 53.97 15.90 13.19
CA LEU A 525 53.85 15.22 11.91
C LEU A 525 54.17 16.15 10.73
N GLN A 526 53.69 17.40 10.78
CA GLN A 526 53.93 18.38 9.72
C GLN A 526 55.41 18.82 9.69
N LYS A 527 56.04 19.03 10.85
CA LYS A 527 57.49 19.31 10.93
C LYS A 527 58.30 18.18 10.29
N GLU A 528 57.98 16.93 10.62
CA GLU A 528 58.69 15.77 10.06
C GLU A 528 58.43 15.60 8.55
N ARG A 529 57.26 15.97 8.05
CA ARG A 529 56.96 16.03 6.61
C ARG A 529 57.79 17.11 5.91
N ASN A 530 57.93 18.29 6.50
CA ASN A 530 58.77 19.35 5.94
C ASN A 530 60.24 18.90 5.85
N VAL A 531 60.75 18.25 6.90
CA VAL A 531 62.10 17.65 6.91
C VAL A 531 62.27 16.63 5.77
N LEU A 532 61.25 15.80 5.51
CA LEU A 532 61.28 14.86 4.39
C LEU A 532 61.37 15.59 3.04
N THR A 533 60.61 16.66 2.85
CA THR A 533 60.65 17.49 1.63
C THR A 533 62.05 18.08 1.42
N ASP A 534 62.67 18.62 2.48
CA ASP A 534 64.03 19.17 2.41
C ASP A 534 65.06 18.10 2.06
N MET A 535 64.93 16.88 2.62
CA MET A 535 65.80 15.75 2.29
C MET A 535 65.66 15.30 0.83
N ILE A 536 64.45 15.35 0.28
CA ILE A 536 64.18 15.03 -1.13
C ILE A 536 64.86 16.07 -2.05
N ASN A 537 64.88 17.34 -1.65
CA ASN A 537 65.44 18.41 -2.47
C ASN A 537 66.96 18.58 -2.29
N LYS A 538 67.55 18.05 -1.21
CA LYS A 538 68.98 18.13 -0.95
C LYS A 538 69.79 17.22 -1.89
N GLN A 539 70.90 17.76 -2.40
CA GLN A 539 71.95 16.97 -3.03
C GLN A 539 72.95 16.52 -1.96
N PHE A 540 73.08 15.21 -1.78
CA PHE A 540 74.06 14.62 -0.86
C PHE A 540 75.44 14.59 -1.51
N LEU A 541 76.48 14.65 -0.68
CA LEU A 541 77.88 14.68 -1.12
C LEU A 541 78.18 15.75 -2.19
N HIS A 542 77.46 16.88 -2.17
CA HIS A 542 77.58 17.93 -3.19
C HIS A 542 79.01 18.43 -3.33
N ASN A 543 79.71 18.66 -2.21
CA ASN A 543 81.08 19.17 -2.19
C ASN A 543 82.07 18.13 -2.74
N GLU A 544 81.93 16.87 -2.36
CA GLU A 544 82.78 15.77 -2.79
C GLU A 544 82.60 15.48 -4.28
N ILE A 545 81.36 15.50 -4.77
CA ILE A 545 81.03 15.37 -6.20
C ILE A 545 81.59 16.59 -6.96
N HIS A 546 81.42 17.80 -6.43
CA HIS A 546 81.94 19.03 -7.04
C HIS A 546 83.48 19.03 -7.14
N GLN A 547 84.17 18.63 -6.07
CA GLN A 547 85.63 18.48 -6.05
C GLN A 547 86.09 17.40 -7.04
N ALA A 548 85.42 16.25 -7.08
CA ALA A 548 85.74 15.18 -8.02
C ALA A 548 85.54 15.62 -9.49
N ASN A 549 84.49 16.38 -9.78
CA ASN A 549 84.24 17.01 -11.09
C ASN A 549 85.28 18.08 -11.42
N SER A 550 85.71 18.88 -10.44
CA SER A 550 86.77 19.88 -10.63
C SER A 550 88.12 19.22 -10.97
N LYS A 551 88.41 18.10 -10.31
CA LYS A 551 89.60 17.26 -10.60
C LYS A 551 89.51 16.64 -12.00
N MET A 552 88.33 16.18 -12.42
CA MET A 552 88.10 15.72 -13.80
C MET A 552 88.40 16.83 -14.83
N LYS A 553 87.89 18.04 -14.62
CA LYS A 553 88.18 19.20 -15.50
C LYS A 553 89.69 19.49 -15.58
N SER A 554 90.41 19.39 -14.46
CA SER A 554 91.87 19.58 -14.43
C SER A 554 92.62 18.52 -15.24
N ILE A 555 92.21 17.24 -15.14
CA ILE A 555 92.77 16.13 -15.95
C ILE A 555 92.50 16.36 -17.44
N MET A 556 91.32 16.86 -17.79
CA MET A 556 90.95 17.18 -19.17
C MET A 556 91.69 18.38 -19.75
N LYS A 557 92.29 19.28 -18.95
CA LYS A 557 92.94 20.51 -19.47
C LYS A 557 94.45 20.36 -19.74
N ARG A 558 95.10 19.29 -19.26
CA ARG A 558 96.56 19.10 -19.41
C ARG A 558 96.89 18.52 -20.80
N GLU A 559 97.42 19.34 -21.70
CA GLU A 559 97.84 18.94 -23.07
C GLU A 559 99.35 18.74 -23.24
N LEU A 560 100.18 19.32 -22.37
CA LEU A 560 101.63 19.29 -22.52
C LEU A 560 102.26 18.06 -21.83
N PHE A 561 102.96 17.23 -22.62
CA PHE A 561 103.91 16.16 -22.24
C PHE A 561 103.37 14.78 -21.78
N ARG A 562 102.18 14.32 -22.20
CA ARG A 562 101.71 12.95 -21.89
C ARG A 562 101.15 12.20 -23.09
N SER A 563 101.37 10.88 -23.16
CA SER A 563 100.76 10.03 -24.20
C SER A 563 99.24 10.01 -24.05
N LYS A 564 98.53 9.98 -25.18
CA LYS A 564 97.06 10.00 -25.28
C LYS A 564 96.41 8.91 -24.41
N GLU A 565 97.04 7.75 -24.34
CA GLU A 565 96.59 6.56 -23.63
C GLU A 565 96.61 6.72 -22.09
N THR A 566 97.66 7.37 -21.54
CA THR A 566 97.75 7.61 -20.08
C THR A 566 96.69 8.61 -19.60
N ARG A 567 96.39 9.64 -20.39
CA ARG A 567 95.33 10.62 -20.07
C ARG A 567 93.95 9.97 -20.11
N GLN A 568 93.70 9.11 -21.10
CA GLN A 568 92.44 8.38 -21.23
C GLN A 568 92.20 7.44 -20.03
N LYS A 569 93.24 6.73 -19.57
CA LYS A 569 93.17 5.90 -18.36
C LYS A 569 92.80 6.72 -17.11
N GLN A 570 93.42 7.90 -16.91
CA GLN A 570 93.12 8.79 -15.77
C GLN A 570 91.69 9.36 -15.83
N ILE A 571 91.17 9.65 -17.02
CA ILE A 571 89.77 10.07 -17.20
C ILE A 571 88.83 8.93 -16.79
N ILE A 572 89.08 7.70 -17.24
CA ILE A 572 88.26 6.54 -16.87
C ILE A 572 88.29 6.31 -15.35
N GLU A 573 89.47 6.36 -14.73
CA GLU A 573 89.62 6.21 -13.27
C GLU A 573 88.88 7.31 -12.50
N GLN A 574 89.01 8.58 -12.91
CA GLN A 574 88.33 9.69 -12.25
C GLN A 574 86.81 9.65 -12.47
N GLN A 575 86.34 9.22 -13.65
CA GLN A 575 84.92 9.02 -13.92
C GLN A 575 84.36 7.91 -13.04
N THR A 576 85.12 6.84 -12.83
CA THR A 576 84.76 5.76 -11.90
C THR A 576 84.60 6.28 -10.47
N ILE A 577 85.46 7.19 -10.02
CA ILE A 577 85.36 7.84 -8.70
C ILE A 577 84.08 8.69 -8.61
N ILE A 578 83.80 9.52 -9.62
CA ILE A 578 82.58 10.35 -9.67
C ILE A 578 81.33 9.47 -9.63
N ASN A 579 81.27 8.41 -10.43
CA ASN A 579 80.12 7.49 -10.45
C ASN A 579 79.93 6.80 -9.10
N LYS A 580 81.01 6.39 -8.42
CA LYS A 580 80.94 5.84 -7.06
C LYS A 580 80.40 6.85 -6.04
N LEU A 581 80.82 8.12 -6.13
CA LEU A 581 80.33 9.19 -5.26
C LEU A 581 78.85 9.51 -5.51
N ILE A 582 78.41 9.58 -6.76
CA ILE A 582 77.00 9.76 -7.11
C ILE A 582 76.16 8.59 -6.57
N LYS A 583 76.58 7.34 -6.83
CA LYS A 583 75.89 6.15 -6.31
C LYS A 583 75.83 6.15 -4.78
N LYS A 584 76.91 6.54 -4.09
CA LYS A 584 76.93 6.65 -2.63
C LYS A 584 75.98 7.75 -2.14
N SER A 585 75.96 8.91 -2.81
CA SER A 585 75.03 10.02 -2.52
C SER A 585 73.58 9.58 -2.65
N GLU A 586 73.23 8.86 -3.74
CA GLU A 586 71.89 8.34 -3.96
C GLU A 586 71.50 7.29 -2.91
N GLN A 587 72.41 6.37 -2.57
CA GLN A 587 72.18 5.37 -1.52
C GLN A 587 71.98 6.02 -0.14
N GLU A 588 72.80 7.01 0.22
CA GLU A 588 72.66 7.73 1.48
C GLU A 588 71.35 8.52 1.54
N LYS A 589 71.01 9.22 0.45
CA LYS A 589 69.73 9.92 0.30
C LYS A 589 68.55 8.97 0.46
N ALA A 590 68.56 7.83 -0.22
CA ALA A 590 67.50 6.83 -0.14
C ALA A 590 67.36 6.25 1.28
N SER A 591 68.47 5.97 1.96
CA SER A 591 68.48 5.46 3.33
C SER A 591 67.87 6.47 4.32
N ARG A 592 68.29 7.74 4.27
CA ARG A 592 67.74 8.79 5.16
C ARG A 592 66.27 9.09 4.88
N ILE A 593 65.86 9.12 3.60
CA ILE A 593 64.45 9.26 3.21
C ILE A 593 63.61 8.12 3.79
N ARG A 594 64.10 6.88 3.74
CA ARG A 594 63.40 5.72 4.30
C ARG A 594 63.20 5.86 5.81
N GLN A 595 64.26 6.16 6.56
CA GLN A 595 64.18 6.36 8.01
C GLN A 595 63.19 7.49 8.37
N GLN A 596 63.21 8.59 7.62
CA GLN A 596 62.30 9.72 7.83
C GLN A 596 60.83 9.34 7.55
N LYS A 597 60.57 8.56 6.50
CA LYS A 597 59.22 8.02 6.21
C LYS A 597 58.72 7.10 7.32
N GLU A 598 59.57 6.22 7.86
CA GLU A 598 59.20 5.33 8.98
C GLU A 598 58.81 6.14 10.23
N LYS A 599 59.53 7.22 10.55
CA LYS A 599 59.20 8.16 11.63
C LYS A 599 57.85 8.84 11.42
N ILE A 600 57.59 9.35 10.22
CA ILE A 600 56.28 9.92 9.84
C ILE A 600 55.15 8.89 10.00
N THR A 601 55.36 7.64 9.56
CA THR A 601 54.38 6.56 9.73
C THR A 601 54.10 6.26 11.21
N LYS A 602 55.12 6.24 12.07
CA LYS A 602 54.96 6.03 13.51
C LYS A 602 54.12 7.13 14.14
N ILE A 603 54.44 8.39 13.87
CA ILE A 603 53.68 9.55 14.38
C ILE A 603 52.24 9.51 13.86
N GLY A 604 52.03 9.14 12.59
CA GLY A 604 50.69 8.97 12.02
C GLY A 604 49.86 7.88 12.71
N LYS A 605 50.47 6.77 13.15
CA LYS A 605 49.80 5.73 13.94
C LYS A 605 49.44 6.23 15.34
N GLU A 606 50.32 7.01 15.98
CA GLU A 606 50.04 7.63 17.28
C GLU A 606 48.89 8.64 17.18
N LEU A 607 48.85 9.44 16.12
CA LEU A 607 47.78 10.40 15.89
C LEU A 607 46.41 9.72 15.72
N LYS A 608 46.33 8.59 15.01
CA LYS A 608 45.10 7.78 14.88
C LYS A 608 44.58 7.19 16.19
N LYS A 609 45.41 7.06 17.23
CA LYS A 609 44.98 6.60 18.56
C LYS A 609 44.35 7.72 19.39
N LEU A 610 44.49 8.97 18.94
CA LEU A 610 43.92 10.17 19.55
C LEU A 610 42.65 10.64 18.80
N GLU A 611 42.21 9.87 17.81
CA GLU A 611 40.95 10.01 17.07
C GLU A 611 39.94 8.99 17.57
#